data_AF-A0A0V8RQX6-F1
#
_entry.id   AF-A0A0V8RQX6-F1
#
_cell.length_a   1.000
_cell.length_b   1.000
_cell.length_c   1.000
_cell.angle_alpha   90.00
_cell.angle_beta   90.00
_cell.angle_gamma   90.00
#
_symmetry.space_group_name_H-M   'P 1'
#
loop_
_entity.id
_entity.type
_entity.pdbx_description
1 polymer ?
#
loop_
_entity_poly.entity_id
_entity_poly.type
_entity_poly.pdbx_seq_one_letter_code
_entity_poly.pdbx_strand_id
1 'polypeptide(L)' 'MALREQTEARLVGFDQLGASLQVETLRAIEADLRRALSADAPSGTVRPGVQPTGSGNEGSGA' A
#
# COMPACT_ATOMS: atom_id res chain seq x y z
N MET A 1 -0.31 -1.64 21.12
CA MET A 1 0.31 -0.33 20.84
C MET A 1 -0.11 0.10 19.45
N ALA A 2 -0.47 1.36 19.27
CA ALA A 2 -0.77 1.93 17.96
C ALA A 2 0.52 2.10 17.14
N LEU A 3 0.41 2.11 15.80
CA LEU A 3 1.56 2.31 14.91
C LEU A 3 2.31 3.62 15.18
N ARG A 4 1.56 4.66 15.56
CA ARG A 4 2.09 5.94 16.01
C ARG A 4 2.99 5.78 17.24
N GLU A 5 2.49 5.13 18.29
CA GLU A 5 3.25 4.90 19.54
C GLU A 5 4.53 4.09 19.28
N GLN A 6 4.44 3.09 18.40
CA GLN A 6 5.60 2.28 18.02
C GLN A 6 6.64 3.08 17.23
N THR A 7 6.20 3.96 16.33
CA THR A 7 7.09 4.85 15.58
C THR A 7 7.76 5.85 16.51
N GLU A 8 7.00 6.44 17.44
CA GLU A 8 7.54 7.36 18.45
C GLU A 8 8.60 6.69 19.31
N ALA A 9 8.35 5.47 19.80
CA ALA A 9 9.33 4.71 20.58
C ALA A 9 10.63 4.44 19.82
N ARG A 10 10.57 4.19 18.51
CA ARG A 10 11.75 3.97 17.65
C ARG A 10 12.52 5.25 17.33
N LEU A 11 11.90 6.42 17.49
CA LEU A 11 12.52 7.73 17.23
C LEU A 11 13.18 8.33 18.48
N VAL A 12 12.93 7.79 19.67
CA VAL A 12 13.60 8.25 20.90
C VAL A 12 15.11 8.01 20.80
N GLY A 13 15.91 9.09 20.87
CA GLY A 13 17.37 9.02 20.78
C GLY A 13 17.90 8.63 19.40
N PHE A 14 17.07 8.73 18.35
CA PHE A 14 17.43 8.34 16.99
C PHE A 14 18.66 9.09 16.45
N ASP A 15 18.82 10.35 16.82
CA ASP A 15 19.96 11.21 16.45
C ASP A 15 21.31 10.70 16.99
N GLN A 16 21.29 9.88 18.04
CA GLN A 16 22.47 9.30 18.67
C GLN A 16 22.92 7.98 18.01
N LEU A 17 22.08 7.40 17.13
CA LEU A 17 22.43 6.20 16.38
C LEU A 17 23.45 6.53 15.29
N GLY A 18 24.30 5.56 14.94
CA GLY A 18 25.17 5.67 13.77
C GLY A 18 24.35 5.78 12.47
N ALA A 19 24.88 6.48 11.47
CA ALA A 19 24.15 6.78 10.22
C ALA A 19 23.54 5.54 9.54
N SER A 20 24.26 4.41 9.50
CA SER A 20 23.75 3.17 8.92
C SER A 20 22.51 2.65 9.67
N LEU A 21 22.55 2.71 11.00
CA LEU A 21 21.45 2.24 11.85
C LEU A 21 20.25 3.20 11.79
N GLN A 22 20.50 4.51 11.64
CA GLN A 22 19.46 5.50 11.36
C GLN A 22 18.71 5.15 10.06
N VAL A 23 19.44 4.87 8.98
CA VAL A 23 18.85 4.50 7.68
C VAL A 23 18.05 3.21 7.78
N GLU A 24 18.57 2.18 8.46
CA GLU A 24 17.85 0.92 8.67
C GLU A 24 16.55 1.13 9.46
N THR A 25 16.61 1.93 10.53
CA THR A 25 15.45 2.23 11.37
C THR A 25 14.37 2.99 10.59
N LEU A 26 14.76 3.97 9.76
CA LEU A 26 13.82 4.68 8.88
C LEU A 26 13.20 3.76 7.83
N ARG A 27 13.99 2.86 7.23
CA ARG A 27 13.45 1.87 6.27
C ARG A 27 12.42 0.94 6.90
N ALA A 28 12.64 0.53 8.14
CA ALA A 28 11.68 -0.30 8.88
C ALA A 28 10.38 0.48 9.17
N ILE A 29 10.49 1.72 9.64
CA ILE A 29 9.33 2.61 9.86
C ILE A 29 8.56 2.82 8.55
N GLU A 30 9.25 3.11 7.46
CA GLU A 30 8.62 3.30 6.14
C GLU A 30 7.87 2.05 5.68
N ALA A 31 8.46 0.87 5.84
CA ALA A 31 7.80 -0.39 5.48
C ALA A 31 6.52 -0.63 6.29
N ASP A 32 6.56 -0.34 7.60
CA ASP A 32 5.40 -0.47 8.47
C ASP A 32 4.30 0.53 8.09
N LEU A 33 4.66 1.78 7.77
CA LEU A 33 3.71 2.80 7.29
C LEU A 33 3.08 2.40 5.95
N ARG A 34 3.87 1.93 4.99
CA ARG A 34 3.36 1.44 3.69
C ARG A 34 2.37 0.30 3.87
N ARG A 35 2.66 -0.63 4.78
CA ARG A 35 1.77 -1.75 5.09
C ARG A 35 0.45 -1.27 5.68
N ALA A 36 0.47 -0.34 6.63
CA ALA A 36 -0.74 0.20 7.24
C ALA A 36 -1.62 0.92 6.20
N LEU A 37 -1.01 1.79 5.39
CA LEU A 37 -1.72 2.51 4.32
C LEU A 37 -2.29 1.55 3.25
N SER A 38 -1.60 0.44 2.99
CA SER A 38 -2.07 -0.58 2.05
C SER A 38 -3.18 -1.45 2.63
N ALA A 39 -3.20 -1.67 3.95
CA ALA A 39 -4.28 -2.39 4.63
C ALA A 39 -5.57 -1.56 4.68
N ASP A 40 -5.44 -0.23 4.78
CA ASP A 40 -6.56 0.70 4.77
C ASP A 40 -7.01 1.09 3.35
N ALA A 41 -6.25 0.72 2.32
CA ALA A 41 -6.67 0.90 0.94
C ALA A 41 -7.91 0.03 0.68
N PRO A 42 -9.03 0.58 0.17
CA PRO A 42 -10.12 -0.27 -0.29
C PRO A 42 -9.54 -1.22 -1.32
N SER A 43 -9.61 -2.52 -1.03
CA SER A 43 -9.25 -3.56 -1.97
C SER A 43 -10.15 -3.37 -3.18
N GLY A 44 -9.67 -2.62 -4.16
CA GLY A 44 -10.38 -2.37 -5.39
C GLY A 44 -10.77 -3.73 -5.92
N THR A 45 -12.08 -3.96 -6.03
CA THR A 45 -12.67 -5.20 -6.50
C THR A 45 -12.04 -5.55 -7.83
N VAL A 46 -10.98 -6.36 -7.82
CA VAL A 46 -10.59 -7.13 -8.99
C VAL A 46 -11.67 -8.19 -9.08
N ARG A 47 -12.75 -7.86 -9.79
CA ARG A 47 -13.68 -8.86 -10.29
C ARG A 47 -12.96 -9.55 -11.45
N PRO A 48 -12.48 -10.80 -11.30
CA PRO A 48 -11.99 -11.55 -12.44
C PRO A 48 -13.23 -12.01 -13.20
N GLY A 49 -13.53 -11.38 -14.33
CA GLY A 49 -14.62 -11.85 -15.20
C GLY A 49 -15.50 -10.77 -15.80
N VAL A 50 -14.91 -9.79 -16.48
CA VAL A 50 -15.57 -9.18 -17.63
C VAL A 50 -14.61 -9.26 -18.81
N GLN A 51 -14.62 -10.41 -19.48
CA GLN A 51 -14.20 -10.46 -20.87
C GLN A 51 -15.17 -9.59 -21.68
N PRO A 52 -14.72 -8.75 -22.63
CA PRO A 52 -15.62 -8.14 -23.58
C PRO A 52 -16.06 -9.20 -24.60
N THR A 53 -16.97 -10.07 -24.21
CA THR A 53 -17.66 -10.96 -25.13
C THR A 53 -18.77 -10.19 -25.81
N GLY A 54 -18.50 -9.81 -27.07
CA GLY A 54 -19.43 -9.85 -28.21
C GLY A 54 -20.80 -9.17 -28.10
N SER A 55 -21.03 -8.22 -29.00
CA SER A 55 -22.32 -8.14 -29.68
C SER A 55 -22.08 -7.67 -31.11
N GLY A 56 -21.77 -8.62 -31.99
CA GLY A 56 -22.13 -8.46 -33.38
C GLY A 56 -23.65 -8.43 -33.47
N ASN A 57 -24.21 -7.41 -34.13
CA ASN A 57 -25.50 -7.53 -34.76
C ASN A 57 -25.46 -6.74 -36.07
N GLU A 58 -25.56 -7.49 -37.15
CA GLU A 58 -25.70 -7.06 -38.52
C GLU A 58 -27.06 -6.36 -38.69
N GLY A 59 -27.05 -5.08 -39.05
CA GLY A 59 -28.26 -4.34 -39.42
C GLY A 59 -28.44 -4.34 -40.93
N SER A 60 -29.23 -5.29 -41.42
CA SER A 60 -29.73 -5.33 -42.81
C SER A 60 -31.11 -4.66 -42.87
N GLY A 61 -31.31 -3.76 -43.85
CA GLY A 61 -32.61 -3.45 -44.45
C GLY A 61 -33.36 -2.20 -43.96
N ALA A 62 -33.34 -1.14 -44.78
CA ALA A 62 -34.52 -0.42 -45.29
C ALA A 62 -34.11 0.52 -46.44
#